data_AF-A0A2P6SD29-F1
#
_entry.id   AF-A0A2P6SD29-F1
#
_cell.length_a   1.000
_cell.length_b   1.000
_cell.length_c   1.000
_cell.angle_alpha   90.00
_cell.angle_beta   90.00
_cell.angle_gamma   90.00
#
_symmetry.space_group_name_H-M   'P 1'
#
loop_
_entity.id
_entity.type
_entity.pdbx_description
1 polymer ?
#
loop_
_entity_poly.entity_id
_entity_poly.type
_entity_poly.pdbx_seq_one_letter_code
_entity_poly.pdbx_strand_id
1 'polypeptide(L)'
;MPTQDELRKLCKTTVRTFYHYHGGCTMGSVVDKNYRVYGVKGLRVIDGSTFLESPGTNQWPSANAWKIQGLKILKDRIKLLP
;
A
#
# COMPACT_ATOMS: atom_id res chain seq x y z
N MET A 1 10.76 -37.26 12.14
CA MET A 1 10.10 -36.06 11.60
C MET A 1 9.91 -35.08 12.75
N PRO A 2 10.09 -33.77 12.54
CA PRO A 2 9.88 -32.79 13.60
C PRO A 2 8.41 -32.78 14.04
N THR A 3 8.19 -32.60 15.34
CA THR A 3 6.89 -32.42 15.96
C THR A 3 6.29 -31.06 15.59
N GLN A 4 4.97 -30.91 15.78
CA GLN A 4 4.27 -29.64 15.55
C GLN A 4 4.84 -28.50 16.39
N ASP A 5 5.29 -28.77 17.61
CA ASP A 5 5.83 -27.75 18.51
C ASP A 5 7.24 -27.32 18.13
N GLU A 6 8.07 -28.25 17.62
CA GLU A 6 9.38 -27.93 17.04
C GLU A 6 9.22 -27.03 15.80
N LEU A 7 8.24 -27.33 14.93
CA LEU A 7 7.93 -26.49 13.77
C LEU A 7 7.44 -25.09 14.18
N ARG A 8 6.57 -24.98 15.19
CA ARG A 8 6.11 -23.68 15.72
C ARG A 8 7.26 -22.86 16.29
N LYS A 9 8.17 -23.49 17.05
CA LYS A 9 9.36 -22.82 17.60
C LYS A 9 10.29 -22.33 16.48
N LEU A 10 10.48 -23.15 15.45
CA LEU A 10 11.24 -22.77 14.26
C LEU A 10 10.63 -21.55 13.56
N CYS A 11 9.31 -21.55 13.32
CA CYS A 11 8.63 -20.40 12.71
C CYS A 11 8.81 -19.13 13.56
N LYS A 12 8.58 -19.20 14.88
CA LYS A 12 8.73 -18.04 15.77
C LYS A 12 10.15 -17.46 15.82
N THR A 13 11.16 -18.31 15.69
CA THR A 13 12.58 -17.90 15.80
C THR A 13 13.17 -17.43 14.48
N THR A 14 12.62 -17.87 13.35
CA THR A 14 13.15 -17.56 12.01
C THR A 14 12.31 -16.55 11.24
N VAL A 15 11.05 -16.31 11.63
CA VAL A 15 10.17 -15.35 10.95
C VAL A 15 10.81 -13.97 10.90
N ARG A 16 10.76 -13.37 9.71
CA ARG A 16 11.19 -12.00 9.44
C ARG A 16 10.16 -11.33 8.54
N THR A 17 10.22 -10.02 8.50
CA THR A 17 9.50 -9.27 7.47
C THR A 17 9.98 -9.69 6.08
N PHE A 18 9.03 -9.78 5.15
CA PHE A 18 9.31 -9.90 3.72
C PHE A 18 9.25 -8.52 3.03
N TYR A 19 9.26 -7.46 3.82
CA TYR A 19 9.30 -6.05 3.40
C TYR A 19 8.09 -5.58 2.58
N HIS A 20 6.97 -6.30 2.59
CA HIS A 20 5.74 -5.84 1.91
C HIS A 20 4.78 -5.10 2.84
N TYR A 21 5.19 -3.94 3.34
CA TYR A 21 4.34 -3.14 4.21
C TYR A 21 3.13 -2.56 3.46
N HIS A 22 1.97 -2.55 4.12
CA HIS A 22 0.73 -2.00 3.59
C HIS A 22 -0.21 -1.52 4.72
N GLY A 23 -1.28 -0.79 4.37
CA GLY A 23 -2.38 -0.46 5.30
C GLY A 23 -2.19 0.75 6.23
N GLY A 24 -1.13 1.54 6.07
CA GLY A 24 -0.91 2.73 6.92
C GLY A 24 -1.84 3.92 6.63
N CYS A 25 -2.39 4.03 5.42
CA CYS A 25 -3.27 5.13 4.97
C CYS A 25 -4.47 4.57 4.20
N THR A 26 -5.21 3.66 4.82
CA THR A 26 -6.32 2.96 4.15
C THR A 26 -7.41 3.91 3.65
N MET A 27 -8.01 3.55 2.51
CA MET A 27 -9.17 4.25 1.96
C MET A 27 -10.36 4.17 2.92
N GLY A 28 -11.09 5.27 3.06
CA GLY A 28 -12.23 5.36 3.99
C GLY A 28 -11.84 5.66 5.43
N SER A 29 -10.55 5.55 5.78
CA SER A 29 -10.03 5.94 7.10
C SER A 29 -9.13 7.18 7.01
N VAL A 30 -8.08 7.14 6.18
CA VAL A 30 -7.09 8.23 6.05
C VAL A 30 -7.26 9.00 4.74
N VAL A 31 -7.61 8.30 3.66
CA VAL A 31 -7.78 8.90 2.33
C VAL A 31 -9.15 8.61 1.73
N ASP A 32 -9.62 9.51 0.85
CA ASP A 32 -10.81 9.30 0.03
C ASP A 32 -10.56 8.38 -1.18
N LYS A 33 -11.62 8.06 -1.94
CA LYS A 33 -11.53 7.25 -3.19
C LYS A 33 -10.66 7.86 -4.30
N ASN A 34 -10.28 9.13 -4.17
CA ASN A 34 -9.40 9.86 -5.08
C ASN A 34 -8.02 10.10 -4.46
N TYR A 35 -7.66 9.30 -3.44
CA TYR A 35 -6.40 9.34 -2.72
C TYR A 35 -6.13 10.64 -1.96
N ARG A 36 -7.15 11.49 -1.74
CA ARG A 36 -7.00 12.75 -0.99
C ARG A 36 -6.96 12.47 0.50
N VAL A 37 -6.00 13.05 1.20
CA VAL A 37 -5.90 12.96 2.66
C VAL A 37 -7.01 13.78 3.30
N TYR A 38 -7.76 13.20 4.23
CA TYR A 38 -8.82 13.91 4.93
C TYR A 38 -8.26 15.11 5.72
N GLY A 39 -8.97 16.24 5.68
CA GLY A 39 -8.56 17.46 6.39
C GLY A 39 -7.37 18.21 5.81
N VAL A 40 -6.72 17.70 4.74
CA VAL A 40 -5.53 18.34 4.14
C VAL A 40 -5.80 18.72 2.69
N LYS A 41 -5.61 20.00 2.35
CA LYS A 41 -5.76 20.50 0.99
C LYS A 41 -4.51 20.20 0.16
N GLY A 42 -4.70 19.64 -1.03
CA GLY A 42 -3.62 19.49 -2.02
C GLY A 42 -2.70 18.28 -1.82
N LEU A 43 -2.87 17.50 -0.75
CA LEU A 43 -2.09 16.30 -0.47
C LEU A 43 -2.82 15.03 -0.90
N ARG A 44 -2.08 14.08 -1.47
CA ARG A 44 -2.55 12.73 -1.80
C ARG A 44 -1.49 11.69 -1.45
N VAL A 45 -1.92 10.49 -1.08
CA VAL A 45 -1.03 9.35 -0.81
C VAL A 45 -1.33 8.25 -1.81
N ILE A 46 -0.32 7.80 -2.54
CA ILE A 46 -0.45 6.79 -3.60
C ILE A 46 0.73 5.80 -3.49
N ASP A 47 0.63 4.89 -2.53
CA ASP A 47 1.61 3.84 -2.26
C ASP A 47 0.94 2.64 -1.55
N GLY A 48 1.74 1.69 -1.07
CA GLY A 48 1.26 0.48 -0.37
C GLY A 48 0.47 0.73 0.89
N SER A 49 0.61 1.90 1.51
CA SER A 49 -0.18 2.26 2.68
C SER A 49 -1.68 2.33 2.38
N THR A 50 -2.07 2.52 1.10
CA THR A 50 -3.48 2.65 0.68
C THR A 50 -4.23 1.32 0.52
N PHE A 51 -3.52 0.18 0.57
CA PHE A 51 -4.14 -1.14 0.49
C PHE A 51 -4.90 -1.50 1.77
N LEU A 52 -6.12 -2.03 1.60
CA LEU A 52 -6.89 -2.61 2.69
C LEU A 52 -6.35 -3.98 3.10
N GLU A 53 -5.94 -4.80 2.13
CA GLU A 53 -5.40 -6.14 2.32
C GLU A 53 -4.14 -6.35 1.47
N SER A 54 -3.31 -7.32 1.87
CA SER A 54 -2.13 -7.70 1.10
C SER A 54 -2.55 -8.30 -0.24
N PRO A 55 -1.97 -7.85 -1.37
CA PRO A 55 -2.25 -8.43 -2.69
C PRO A 55 -1.81 -9.90 -2.86
N GLY A 56 -1.08 -10.47 -1.89
CA GLY A 56 -0.60 -11.86 -1.96
C GLY A 56 0.46 -12.11 -3.04
N THR A 57 1.04 -11.06 -3.62
CA THR A 57 2.08 -11.13 -4.66
C THR A 57 3.22 -10.15 -4.35
N ASN A 58 4.25 -10.14 -5.20
CA ASN A 58 5.33 -9.16 -5.10
C ASN A 58 4.82 -7.72 -5.34
N GLN A 59 5.52 -6.73 -4.79
CA GLN A 59 5.03 -5.34 -4.81
C GLN A 59 5.17 -4.64 -6.17
N TRP A 60 5.97 -5.19 -7.10
CA TRP A 60 6.32 -4.52 -8.36
C TRP A 60 5.12 -4.14 -9.23
N PRO A 61 4.14 -5.03 -9.48
CA PRO A 61 2.95 -4.67 -10.24
C PRO A 61 2.15 -3.55 -9.57
N SER A 62 1.96 -3.61 -8.25
CA SER A 62 1.24 -2.58 -7.48
C SER A 62 1.95 -1.24 -7.51
N ALA A 63 3.28 -1.24 -7.35
CA ALA A 63 4.10 -0.04 -7.43
C ALA A 63 3.98 0.66 -8.80
N ASN A 64 4.00 -0.10 -9.89
CA ASN A 64 3.81 0.45 -11.23
C ASN A 64 2.39 1.02 -11.43
N ALA A 65 1.36 0.35 -10.90
CA ALA A 65 -0.02 0.85 -10.96
C ALA A 65 -0.16 2.22 -10.27
N TRP A 66 0.43 2.40 -9.07
CA TRP A 66 0.45 3.69 -8.38
C TRP A 66 1.18 4.78 -9.14
N LYS A 67 2.32 4.45 -9.77
CA LYS A 67 3.05 5.40 -10.61
C LYS A 67 2.18 5.90 -11.75
N ILE A 68 1.49 5.01 -12.45
CA ILE A 68 0.56 5.36 -13.55
C ILE A 68 -0.60 6.20 -13.01
N GLN A 69 -1.19 5.81 -11.88
CA GLN A 69 -2.29 6.55 -11.25
C GLN A 69 -1.87 7.95 -10.81
N GLY A 70 -0.68 8.12 -10.24
CA GLY A 70 -0.11 9.41 -9.87
C GLY A 70 0.12 10.31 -11.08
N LEU A 71 0.64 9.76 -12.19
CA LEU A 71 0.80 10.48 -13.44
C LEU A 71 -0.55 10.94 -14.03
N LYS A 72 -1.58 10.09 -13.97
CA LYS A 72 -2.94 10.45 -14.39
C LYS A 72 -3.45 11.64 -13.58
N ILE A 73 -3.36 11.58 -12.25
CA ILE A 73 -3.79 12.66 -11.36
C ILE A 73 -3.05 13.96 -11.66
N LEU A 74 -1.73 13.90 -11.91
CA LEU A 74 -0.94 15.08 -12.25
C LEU A 74 -1.39 15.69 -13.58
N LYS A 75 -1.56 14.88 -14.62
CA LYS A 75 -2.03 15.32 -15.94
C LYS A 75 -3.41 15.97 -15.87
N ASP A 76 -4.33 15.36 -15.13
CA ASP A 76 -5.68 15.89 -14.96
C ASP A 76 -5.66 17.23 -14.21
N ARG A 77 -4.77 17.40 -13.23
CA ARG A 77 -4.59 18.71 -12.56
C ARG A 77 -4.06 19.79 -13.50
N ILE A 78 -3.07 19.46 -14.34
CA ILE A 78 -2.48 20.42 -15.28
C ILE A 78 -3.51 20.88 -16.31
N LYS A 79 -4.36 19.98 -16.83
CA LYS A 79 -5.45 20.33 -17.75
C LYS A 79 -6.50 21.26 -17.16
N LEU A 80 -6.60 21.32 -15.83
CA LEU A 80 -7.54 22.17 -15.11
C LEU A 80 -6.93 23.52 -14.72
N LEU A 81 -5.65 23.76 -15.02
CA LEU A 81 -5.04 25.07 -14.85
C LEU A 81 -5.50 25.99 -15.99
N PRO A 82 -5.91 27.24 -15.69
CA PRO A 82 -6.33 28.22 -16.70
C PRO A 82 -5.18 28.64 -17.62
#